data_AF-A0A0A8UNG5-F1
#
_entry.id   AF-A0A0A8UNG5-F1
#
_cell.length_a   1.000
_cell.length_b   1.000
_cell.length_c   1.000
_cell.angle_alpha   90.00
_cell.angle_beta   90.00
_cell.angle_gamma   90.00
#
_symmetry.space_group_name_H-M   'P 1'
#
loop_
_entity.id
_entity.type
_entity.pdbx_description
1 polymer ?
#
loop_
_entity_poly.entity_id
_entity_poly.type
_entity_poly.pdbx_seq_one_letter_code
_entity_poly.pdbx_strand_id
1 'polypeptide(L)'
;MKDKSEGDKKIQGSEESTPNVAESVGAAAAAASVGLAVPNVVGSAGAAAAAAAVEPAPLVVMQVRDLSAEAMRLLMLRDENGYLDAMYALAAACADLINNHGRQASEVINIIEGSMHEAYEPNLQRVVGQIGYHQAERAQIDMNTMFGMAQDDRLIARIDALQRTRKTPLADLIEGVVTDTMVRANRDYGAALDIDLMGYRPH
;
A
#
# COMPACT_ATOMS: atom_id res chain seq x y z
N MET A 1 9.08 44.80 -52.83
CA MET A 1 9.68 44.00 -53.92
C MET A 1 10.44 42.85 -53.28
N LYS A 2 10.05 41.59 -53.61
CA LYS A 2 10.88 40.35 -53.63
C LYS A 2 11.48 39.84 -52.31
N ASP A 3 11.50 38.57 -51.91
CA ASP A 3 11.13 37.23 -52.42
C ASP A 3 11.01 36.31 -51.16
N LYS A 4 9.93 35.55 -50.91
CA LYS A 4 9.68 34.12 -51.24
C LYS A 4 10.83 33.12 -51.00
N SER A 5 10.57 32.11 -50.15
CA SER A 5 11.15 30.73 -50.11
C SER A 5 10.89 30.14 -48.70
N GLU A 6 9.81 29.43 -48.37
CA GLU A 6 9.28 28.17 -48.90
C GLU A 6 10.26 26.99 -48.70
N GLY A 7 9.97 26.14 -47.70
CA GLY A 7 10.78 25.01 -47.28
C GLY A 7 9.93 23.94 -46.62
N ASP A 8 9.07 23.34 -47.44
CA ASP A 8 8.24 22.16 -47.17
C ASP A 8 9.14 20.89 -47.18
N LYS A 9 9.07 20.04 -46.15
CA LYS A 9 9.42 18.62 -46.30
C LYS A 9 8.72 17.72 -45.29
N LYS A 10 7.69 17.10 -45.83
CA LYS A 10 6.83 15.99 -45.38
C LYS A 10 7.58 14.65 -45.43
N ILE A 11 7.56 13.90 -44.32
CA ILE A 11 7.72 12.42 -44.22
C ILE A 11 6.97 12.05 -42.92
N GLN A 12 5.72 11.60 -42.88
CA GLN A 12 5.03 10.42 -43.45
C GLN A 12 5.68 9.08 -43.06
N GLY A 13 5.15 8.49 -41.99
CA GLY A 13 5.43 7.14 -41.51
C GLY A 13 4.25 6.63 -40.68
N SER A 14 3.23 6.11 -41.36
CA SER A 14 2.28 5.09 -40.90
C SER A 14 3.10 3.82 -40.53
N GLU A 15 2.73 2.85 -39.69
CA GLU A 15 1.49 2.08 -39.42
C GLU A 15 1.70 1.44 -38.02
N GLU A 16 0.78 1.53 -37.06
CA GLU A 16 -0.36 0.63 -36.80
C GLU A 16 -0.02 -0.88 -36.80
N SER A 17 0.10 -1.48 -35.61
CA SER A 17 -0.16 -2.91 -35.39
C SER A 17 -0.31 -3.27 -33.91
N THR A 18 -1.55 -3.45 -33.49
CA THR A 18 -2.01 -4.37 -32.45
C THR A 18 -3.35 -4.94 -32.93
N PRO A 19 -3.97 -5.94 -32.29
CA PRO A 19 -3.48 -7.16 -31.64
C PRO A 19 -4.12 -8.40 -32.31
N ASN A 20 -3.56 -9.61 -32.11
CA ASN A 20 -4.22 -10.83 -32.59
C ASN A 20 -4.58 -11.79 -31.43
N VAL A 21 -5.87 -11.74 -31.10
CA VAL A 21 -6.85 -12.85 -31.00
C VAL A 21 -6.62 -14.01 -30.00
N ALA A 22 -7.67 -14.19 -29.22
CA ALA A 22 -8.02 -15.32 -28.38
C ALA A 22 -8.55 -16.53 -29.17
N GLU A 23 -8.21 -17.74 -28.72
CA GLU A 23 -8.97 -18.99 -28.90
C GLU A 23 -8.95 -19.69 -27.54
N SER A 24 -10.04 -19.82 -26.79
CA SER A 24 -11.27 -20.61 -26.99
C SER A 24 -11.15 -22.08 -26.57
N VAL A 25 -11.72 -22.34 -25.38
CA VAL A 25 -12.66 -23.41 -25.01
C VAL A 25 -12.43 -24.82 -25.59
N GLY A 26 -12.08 -25.75 -24.71
CA GLY A 26 -12.31 -27.18 -24.86
C GLY A 26 -13.02 -27.75 -23.63
N ALA A 27 -14.30 -28.09 -23.80
CA ALA A 27 -15.14 -28.76 -22.83
C ALA A 27 -15.13 -30.30 -23.01
N ALA A 28 -15.80 -30.96 -22.07
CA ALA A 28 -16.29 -32.35 -22.05
C ALA A 28 -15.37 -33.40 -21.39
N ALA A 29 -15.86 -34.45 -20.71
CA ALA A 29 -17.11 -34.80 -20.01
C ALA A 29 -16.92 -36.25 -19.49
N ALA A 30 -17.72 -36.64 -18.49
CA ALA A 30 -17.97 -38.02 -18.01
C ALA A 30 -16.85 -38.67 -17.17
N ALA A 31 -17.12 -39.46 -16.13
CA ALA A 31 -18.24 -40.37 -15.91
C ALA A 31 -18.61 -40.56 -14.43
N ALA A 32 -19.87 -40.93 -14.22
CA ALA A 32 -20.50 -41.33 -12.97
C ALA A 32 -20.28 -42.81 -12.64
N SER A 33 -20.27 -43.16 -11.34
CA SER A 33 -20.96 -44.34 -10.76
C SER A 33 -20.60 -44.45 -9.27
N VAL A 34 -21.55 -44.18 -8.35
CA VAL A 34 -22.38 -45.16 -7.59
C VAL A 34 -21.60 -45.97 -6.54
N GLY A 35 -22.01 -45.82 -5.28
CA GLY A 35 -21.62 -46.70 -4.16
C GLY A 35 -22.26 -46.28 -2.84
N LEU A 36 -23.52 -46.66 -2.62
CA LEU A 36 -24.15 -46.67 -1.28
C LEU A 36 -23.48 -47.74 -0.41
N ALA A 37 -23.12 -47.40 0.84
CA ALA A 37 -23.29 -48.27 2.01
C ALA A 37 -23.07 -47.49 3.32
N VAL A 38 -24.04 -47.63 4.22
CA VAL A 38 -24.16 -47.23 5.64
C VAL A 38 -24.10 -48.56 6.46
N PRO A 39 -23.92 -48.68 7.82
CA PRO A 39 -23.69 -47.73 8.92
C PRO A 39 -22.59 -48.13 9.98
N ASN A 40 -22.46 -47.25 10.99
CA ASN A 40 -22.22 -47.49 12.44
C ASN A 40 -20.89 -48.03 12.96
N VAL A 41 -20.19 -47.22 13.77
CA VAL A 41 -19.50 -47.66 15.00
C VAL A 41 -19.63 -46.57 16.09
N VAL A 42 -20.04 -47.03 17.27
CA VAL A 42 -20.15 -46.34 18.55
C VAL A 42 -18.78 -46.22 19.22
N GLY A 43 -18.49 -45.11 19.91
CA GLY A 43 -17.36 -44.96 20.85
C GLY A 43 -16.81 -43.53 20.87
N SER A 44 -17.26 -42.68 21.79
CA SER A 44 -16.71 -42.47 23.15
C SER A 44 -15.46 -41.59 23.21
N ALA A 45 -15.54 -40.61 24.09
CA ALA A 45 -14.45 -39.91 24.78
C ALA A 45 -13.65 -38.85 23.99
N GLY A 46 -13.84 -37.61 24.43
CA GLY A 46 -12.74 -36.87 25.06
C GLY A 46 -11.78 -36.12 24.12
N ALA A 47 -11.98 -34.81 24.04
CA ALA A 47 -10.96 -33.74 24.03
C ALA A 47 -11.69 -32.50 23.49
N ALA A 48 -12.10 -31.51 24.29
CA ALA A 48 -11.19 -30.62 25.01
C ALA A 48 -9.91 -30.34 24.21
N ALA A 49 -10.06 -30.03 22.92
CA ALA A 49 -9.05 -29.25 22.21
C ALA A 49 -9.18 -27.81 22.71
N ALA A 50 -8.55 -27.56 23.86
CA ALA A 50 -8.05 -26.24 24.17
C ALA A 50 -7.25 -25.81 22.95
N ALA A 51 -7.82 -24.87 22.18
CA ALA A 51 -7.11 -24.19 21.11
C ALA A 51 -5.85 -23.64 21.76
N ALA A 52 -4.73 -24.31 21.49
CA ALA A 52 -3.43 -23.86 21.88
C ALA A 52 -3.31 -22.46 21.29
N ALA A 53 -3.38 -21.46 22.17
CA ALA A 53 -2.97 -20.11 21.87
C ALA A 53 -1.51 -20.23 21.45
N VAL A 54 -1.29 -20.37 20.15
CA VAL A 54 -0.03 -20.03 19.52
C VAL A 54 0.05 -18.53 19.74
N GLU A 55 0.58 -18.12 20.89
CA GLU A 55 0.98 -16.73 21.07
C GLU A 55 1.90 -16.44 19.89
N PRO A 56 1.56 -15.45 19.03
CA PRO A 56 2.49 -15.05 18.00
C PRO A 56 3.78 -14.65 18.69
N ALA A 57 4.91 -15.01 18.09
CA ALA A 57 6.18 -14.54 18.58
C ALA A 57 6.07 -13.01 18.73
N PRO A 58 6.27 -12.44 19.93
CA PRO A 58 6.02 -11.01 20.21
C PRO A 58 6.77 -10.10 19.22
N LEU A 59 7.82 -10.63 18.61
CA LEU A 59 8.63 -10.01 17.57
C LEU A 59 7.85 -9.60 16.31
N VAL A 60 6.94 -10.44 15.79
CA VAL A 60 6.25 -10.13 14.52
C VAL A 60 5.18 -9.06 14.73
N VAL A 61 4.50 -9.08 15.89
CA VAL A 61 3.54 -8.02 16.25
C VAL A 61 4.25 -6.68 16.43
N MET A 62 5.44 -6.66 17.03
CA MET A 62 6.25 -5.44 17.11
C MET A 62 6.69 -4.95 15.72
N GLN A 63 7.08 -5.85 14.82
CA GLN A 63 7.43 -5.48 13.45
C GLN A 63 6.27 -4.79 12.72
N VAL A 64 5.05 -5.28 12.83
CA VAL A 64 3.88 -4.63 12.21
C VAL A 64 3.68 -3.22 12.77
N ARG A 65 3.83 -3.03 14.09
CA ARG A 65 3.72 -1.69 14.73
C ARG A 65 4.80 -0.72 14.27
N ASP A 66 6.04 -1.19 14.17
CA ASP A 66 7.16 -0.35 13.77
C ASP A 66 7.05 0.02 12.27
N LEU A 67 6.66 -0.94 11.43
CA LEU A 67 6.51 -0.76 9.99
C LEU A 67 5.32 0.14 9.63
N SER A 68 4.20 0.06 10.36
CA SER A 68 3.05 0.97 10.16
C SER A 68 3.38 2.40 10.58
N ALA A 69 4.05 2.59 11.72
CA ALA A 69 4.53 3.90 12.16
C ALA A 69 5.51 4.52 11.16
N GLU A 70 6.40 3.69 10.59
CA GLU A 70 7.36 4.10 9.57
C GLU A 70 6.70 4.41 8.23
N ALA A 71 5.77 3.57 7.77
CA ALA A 71 4.98 3.82 6.56
C ALA A 71 4.22 5.15 6.67
N MET A 72 3.61 5.42 7.84
CA MET A 72 2.96 6.69 8.11
C MET A 72 3.93 7.87 8.01
N ARG A 73 5.13 7.75 8.62
CA ARG A 73 6.16 8.79 8.57
C ARG A 73 6.53 9.10 7.12
N LEU A 74 6.79 8.07 6.32
CA LEU A 74 7.21 8.19 4.93
C LEU A 74 6.11 8.81 4.06
N LEU A 75 4.86 8.38 4.25
CA LEU A 75 3.69 8.97 3.61
C LEU A 75 3.55 10.46 3.95
N MET A 76 3.71 10.81 5.23
CA MET A 76 3.59 12.18 5.73
C MET A 76 4.67 13.11 5.16
N LEU A 77 5.88 12.59 4.98
CA LEU A 77 7.03 13.32 4.43
C LEU A 77 7.10 13.26 2.89
N ARG A 78 6.13 12.60 2.22
CA ARG A 78 6.09 12.42 0.76
C ARG A 78 7.33 11.69 0.21
N ASP A 79 7.90 10.78 0.98
CA ASP A 79 8.97 9.90 0.52
C ASP A 79 8.37 8.64 -0.13
N GLU A 80 8.05 8.75 -1.42
CA GLU A 80 7.33 7.70 -2.16
C GLU A 80 8.11 6.39 -2.25
N ASN A 81 9.43 6.46 -2.48
CA ASN A 81 10.25 5.26 -2.63
C ASN A 81 10.36 4.51 -1.30
N GLY A 82 10.67 5.24 -0.23
CA GLY A 82 10.73 4.64 1.10
C GLY A 82 9.37 4.08 1.52
N TYR A 83 8.27 4.79 1.20
CA TYR A 83 6.92 4.35 1.49
C TYR A 83 6.60 3.01 0.83
N LEU A 84 6.93 2.83 -0.45
CA LEU A 84 6.69 1.57 -1.15
C LEU A 84 7.44 0.40 -0.49
N ASP A 85 8.71 0.58 -0.13
CA ASP A 85 9.49 -0.45 0.55
C ASP A 85 8.90 -0.82 1.92
N ALA A 86 8.53 0.19 2.72
CA ALA A 86 7.88 -0.01 4.01
C ALA A 86 6.53 -0.74 3.86
N MET A 87 5.77 -0.42 2.81
CA MET A 87 4.49 -1.06 2.53
C MET A 87 4.63 -2.54 2.12
N TYR A 88 5.65 -2.90 1.34
CA TYR A 88 5.94 -4.30 1.03
C TYR A 88 6.32 -5.09 2.29
N ALA A 89 7.19 -4.53 3.12
CA ALA A 89 7.58 -5.15 4.37
C ALA A 89 6.39 -5.31 5.33
N LEU A 90 5.54 -4.28 5.45
CA LEU A 90 4.34 -4.31 6.27
C LEU A 90 3.34 -5.36 5.77
N ALA A 91 3.11 -5.43 4.44
CA ALA A 91 2.22 -6.43 3.85
C ALA A 91 2.71 -7.87 4.08
N ALA A 92 4.02 -8.12 3.94
CA ALA A 92 4.62 -9.41 4.24
C ALA A 92 4.42 -9.80 5.72
N ALA A 93 4.73 -8.89 6.65
CA ALA A 93 4.56 -9.13 8.08
C ALA A 93 3.08 -9.38 8.45
N CYS A 94 2.14 -8.68 7.80
CA CYS A 94 0.71 -8.90 8.00
C CYS A 94 0.27 -10.28 7.48
N ALA A 95 0.73 -10.67 6.29
CA ALA A 95 0.43 -11.99 5.74
C ALA A 95 0.99 -13.11 6.63
N ASP A 96 2.18 -12.94 7.19
CA ASP A 96 2.78 -13.88 8.13
C ASP A 96 1.96 -14.00 9.42
N LEU A 97 1.49 -12.88 9.99
CA LEU A 97 0.61 -12.93 11.18
C LEU A 97 -0.70 -13.67 10.90
N ILE A 98 -1.30 -13.45 9.73
CA ILE A 98 -2.59 -14.04 9.38
C ILE A 98 -2.43 -15.54 9.08
N ASN A 99 -1.50 -15.88 8.20
CA ASN A 99 -1.36 -17.25 7.70
C ASN A 99 -0.62 -18.17 8.68
N ASN A 100 0.46 -17.69 9.30
CA ASN A 100 1.33 -18.54 10.12
C ASN A 100 1.01 -18.45 11.61
N HIS A 101 0.42 -17.34 12.07
CA HIS A 101 0.07 -17.14 13.48
C HIS A 101 -1.45 -17.14 13.74
N GLY A 102 -2.27 -17.36 12.71
CA GLY A 102 -3.72 -17.50 12.84
C GLY A 102 -4.43 -16.25 13.37
N ARG A 103 -3.80 -15.07 13.24
CA ARG A 103 -4.41 -13.80 13.65
C ARG A 103 -5.55 -13.44 12.70
N GLN A 104 -6.62 -12.90 13.26
CA GLN A 104 -7.70 -12.34 12.46
C GLN A 104 -7.23 -11.03 11.80
N ALA A 105 -7.66 -10.79 10.56
CA ALA A 105 -7.31 -9.56 9.85
C ALA A 105 -7.73 -8.30 10.61
N SER A 106 -8.88 -8.33 11.29
CA SER A 106 -9.36 -7.25 12.16
C SER A 106 -8.39 -6.91 13.30
N GLU A 107 -7.76 -7.91 13.92
CA GLU A 107 -6.75 -7.69 14.96
C GLU A 107 -5.50 -7.01 14.39
N VAL A 108 -5.05 -7.44 13.21
CA VAL A 108 -3.88 -6.84 12.53
C VAL A 108 -4.17 -5.39 12.15
N ILE A 109 -5.37 -5.09 11.66
CA ILE A 109 -5.80 -3.73 11.36
C ILE A 109 -5.76 -2.87 12.63
N ASN A 110 -6.36 -3.33 13.73
CA ASN A 110 -6.33 -2.58 15.00
C ASN A 110 -4.90 -2.27 15.47
N ILE A 111 -3.94 -3.18 15.23
CA ILE A 111 -2.53 -2.96 15.54
C ILE A 111 -1.93 -1.84 14.67
N ILE A 112 -2.22 -1.85 13.37
CA ILE A 112 -1.78 -0.81 12.41
C ILE A 112 -2.40 0.54 12.79
N GLU A 113 -3.70 0.60 13.01
CA GLU A 113 -4.41 1.82 13.39
C GLU A 113 -3.86 2.41 14.70
N GLY A 114 -3.72 1.58 15.74
CA GLY A 114 -3.21 2.02 17.04
C GLY A 114 -1.78 2.57 16.96
N SER A 115 -0.89 1.90 16.24
CA SER A 115 0.49 2.36 16.05
C SER A 115 0.58 3.64 15.20
N MET A 116 -0.26 3.79 14.18
CA MET A 116 -0.34 5.04 13.41
C MET A 116 -0.91 6.19 14.24
N HIS A 117 -1.91 5.94 15.10
CA HIS A 117 -2.41 6.93 16.05
C HIS A 117 -1.31 7.43 16.99
N GLU A 118 -0.52 6.51 17.55
CA GLU A 118 0.62 6.84 18.43
C GLU A 118 1.71 7.63 17.68
N ALA A 119 1.96 7.31 16.41
CA ALA A 119 3.00 7.93 15.58
C ALA A 119 2.57 9.26 14.91
N TYR A 120 1.28 9.60 14.90
CA TYR A 120 0.78 10.73 14.13
C TYR A 120 1.38 12.07 14.56
N GLU A 121 1.22 12.44 15.83
CA GLU A 121 1.67 13.74 16.35
C GLU A 121 3.19 13.95 16.18
N PRO A 122 4.08 13.00 16.53
CA PRO A 122 5.51 13.20 16.29
C PRO A 122 5.85 13.31 14.80
N ASN A 123 5.13 12.61 13.92
CA ASN A 123 5.31 12.74 12.47
C ASN A 123 4.80 14.08 11.95
N LEU A 124 3.70 14.61 12.50
CA LEU A 124 3.19 15.95 12.18
C LEU A 124 4.21 17.04 12.53
N GLN A 125 4.84 16.93 13.71
CA GLN A 125 5.91 17.85 14.12
C GLN A 125 7.12 17.80 13.16
N ARG A 126 7.47 16.61 12.66
CA ARG A 126 8.52 16.45 11.64
C ARG A 126 8.14 17.12 10.31
N VAL A 127 6.90 16.98 9.86
CA VAL A 127 6.39 17.68 8.66
C VAL A 127 6.49 19.20 8.83
N VAL A 128 6.08 19.72 9.99
CA VAL A 128 6.21 21.16 10.30
C VAL A 128 7.68 21.60 10.30
N GLY A 129 8.57 20.80 10.88
CA GLY A 129 10.02 21.04 10.86
C GLY A 129 10.58 21.10 9.44
N GLN A 130 10.20 20.16 8.56
CA GLN A 130 10.64 20.16 7.16
C GLN A 130 10.08 21.35 6.36
N ILE A 131 8.83 21.75 6.62
CA ILE A 131 8.28 22.98 6.03
C ILE A 131 9.14 24.19 6.44
N GLY A 132 9.46 24.32 7.72
CA GLY A 132 10.31 25.40 8.23
C GLY A 132 11.72 25.38 7.61
N TYR A 133 12.31 24.19 7.46
CA TYR A 133 13.60 24.00 6.79
C TYR A 133 13.55 24.51 5.34
N HIS A 134 12.57 24.07 4.54
CA HIS A 134 12.44 24.51 3.15
C HIS A 134 12.12 26.02 3.03
N GLN A 135 11.37 26.59 3.97
CA GLN A 135 11.14 28.04 4.00
C GLN A 135 12.43 28.82 4.28
N ALA A 136 13.27 28.33 5.20
CA ALA A 136 14.57 28.94 5.48
C ALA A 136 15.53 28.79 4.29
N GLU A 137 15.52 27.64 3.61
CA GLU A 137 16.29 27.38 2.39
C GLU A 137 15.89 28.36 1.27
N ARG A 138 14.58 28.57 1.05
CA ARG A 138 14.09 29.55 0.07
C ARG A 138 14.55 30.97 0.35
N ALA A 139 14.60 31.38 1.62
CA ALA A 139 15.05 32.72 2.01
C ALA A 139 16.54 32.97 1.68
N GLN A 140 17.31 31.92 1.39
CA GLN A 140 18.73 31.99 1.03
C GLN A 140 18.98 31.90 -0.48
N ILE A 141 17.95 31.63 -1.29
CA ILE A 141 18.11 31.52 -2.75
C ILE A 141 18.37 32.89 -3.37
N ASP A 142 19.47 33.00 -4.11
CA ASP A 142 19.71 34.13 -5.00
C ASP A 142 18.98 33.92 -6.34
N MET A 143 17.89 34.66 -6.50
CA MET A 143 17.03 34.66 -7.69
C MET A 143 17.74 35.13 -8.96
N ASN A 144 18.88 35.81 -8.84
CA ASN A 144 19.65 36.30 -10.00
C ASN A 144 20.57 35.24 -10.60
N THR A 145 20.65 34.06 -9.99
CA THR A 145 21.44 32.95 -10.52
C THR A 145 20.68 32.20 -11.61
N MET A 146 21.41 31.58 -12.54
CA MET A 146 20.86 30.81 -13.67
C MET A 146 19.86 29.72 -13.24
N PHE A 147 19.97 29.22 -12.00
CA PHE A 147 19.12 28.17 -11.46
C PHE A 147 18.24 28.63 -10.28
N GLY A 148 18.32 29.90 -9.86
CA GLY A 148 17.66 30.40 -8.65
C GLY A 148 16.14 30.26 -8.71
N MET A 149 15.52 30.68 -9.81
CA MET A 149 14.07 30.54 -10.01
C MET A 149 13.62 29.07 -10.01
N ALA A 150 14.35 28.20 -10.72
CA ALA A 150 14.01 26.77 -10.78
C ALA A 150 14.17 26.07 -9.41
N GLN A 151 15.11 26.52 -8.58
CA GLN A 151 15.26 26.03 -7.22
C GLN A 151 14.12 26.52 -6.33
N ASP A 152 13.72 27.79 -6.44
CA ASP A 152 12.59 28.32 -5.66
C ASP A 152 11.28 27.60 -6.00
N ASP A 153 10.98 27.40 -7.29
CA ASP A 153 9.79 26.68 -7.74
C ASP A 153 9.74 25.25 -7.19
N ARG A 154 10.88 24.55 -7.17
CA ARG A 154 10.97 23.20 -6.58
C ARG A 154 10.69 23.21 -5.08
N LEU A 155 11.19 24.22 -4.35
CA LEU A 155 10.93 24.33 -2.92
C LEU A 155 9.49 24.74 -2.61
N ILE A 156 8.87 25.61 -3.42
CA ILE A 156 7.44 25.91 -3.34
C ILE A 156 6.63 24.62 -3.49
N ALA A 157 6.90 23.84 -4.55
CA ALA A 157 6.18 22.60 -4.80
C ALA A 157 6.30 21.60 -3.63
N ARG A 158 7.50 21.50 -3.02
CA ARG A 158 7.73 20.67 -1.82
C ARG A 158 6.96 21.17 -0.60
N ILE A 159 7.01 22.49 -0.32
CA ILE A 159 6.27 23.10 0.79
C ILE A 159 4.77 22.87 0.61
N ASP A 160 4.24 23.09 -0.58
CA ASP A 160 2.82 22.89 -0.88
C ASP A 160 2.41 21.43 -0.70
N ALA A 161 3.24 20.48 -1.15
CA ALA A 161 2.99 19.06 -0.97
C ALA A 161 2.94 18.67 0.53
N LEU A 162 3.90 19.14 1.33
CA LEU A 162 3.92 18.90 2.78
C LEU A 162 2.74 19.58 3.49
N GLN A 163 2.36 20.79 3.07
CA GLN A 163 1.18 21.48 3.61
C GLN A 163 -0.12 20.75 3.29
N ARG A 164 -0.23 20.13 2.11
CA ARG A 164 -1.37 19.27 1.78
C ARG A 164 -1.43 18.09 2.72
N THR A 165 -0.31 17.39 2.92
CA THR A 165 -0.29 16.23 3.83
C THR A 165 -0.62 16.60 5.28
N ARG A 166 -0.17 17.78 5.74
CA ARG A 166 -0.53 18.31 7.06
C ARG A 166 -2.04 18.58 7.22
N LYS A 167 -2.75 18.84 6.12
CA LYS A 167 -4.20 19.10 6.11
C LYS A 167 -5.01 17.82 5.89
N THR A 168 -4.36 16.72 5.51
CA THR A 168 -5.03 15.43 5.34
C THR A 168 -5.50 14.92 6.70
N PRO A 169 -6.78 14.53 6.84
CA PRO A 169 -7.27 13.88 8.04
C PRO A 169 -6.47 12.61 8.39
N LEU A 170 -6.29 12.35 9.69
CA LEU A 170 -5.62 11.14 10.16
C LEU A 170 -6.35 9.87 9.68
N ALA A 171 -7.69 9.88 9.69
CA ALA A 171 -8.51 8.78 9.21
C ALA A 171 -8.16 8.41 7.76
N ASP A 172 -8.09 9.38 6.85
CA ASP A 172 -7.74 9.17 5.45
C ASP A 172 -6.33 8.57 5.28
N LEU A 173 -5.36 8.99 6.12
CA LEU A 173 -4.00 8.44 6.08
C LEU A 173 -3.98 6.98 6.54
N ILE A 174 -4.70 6.67 7.63
CA ILE A 174 -4.82 5.32 8.19
C ILE A 174 -5.54 4.41 7.18
N GLU A 175 -6.68 4.83 6.65
CA GLU A 175 -7.45 4.08 5.66
C GLU A 175 -6.60 3.75 4.43
N GLY A 176 -5.84 4.73 3.92
CA GLY A 176 -4.94 4.52 2.78
C GLY A 176 -3.87 3.47 3.07
N VAL A 177 -3.19 3.56 4.22
CA VAL A 177 -2.16 2.57 4.60
C VAL A 177 -2.76 1.19 4.82
N VAL A 178 -3.84 1.09 5.60
CA VAL A 178 -4.51 -0.19 5.88
C VAL A 178 -4.98 -0.86 4.59
N THR A 179 -5.64 -0.11 3.70
CA THR A 179 -6.16 -0.64 2.44
C THR A 179 -5.02 -1.13 1.55
N ASP A 180 -3.99 -0.30 1.33
CA ASP A 180 -2.86 -0.69 0.49
C ASP A 180 -2.11 -1.90 1.07
N THR A 181 -1.96 -1.97 2.39
CA THR A 181 -1.31 -3.09 3.07
C THR A 181 -2.11 -4.37 2.90
N MET A 182 -3.41 -4.34 3.17
CA MET A 182 -4.26 -5.54 3.13
C MET A 182 -4.42 -6.06 1.70
N VAL A 183 -4.61 -5.16 0.73
CA VAL A 183 -4.68 -5.53 -0.69
C VAL A 183 -3.38 -6.20 -1.13
N ARG A 184 -2.21 -5.65 -0.76
CA ARG A 184 -0.91 -6.26 -1.09
C ARG A 184 -0.67 -7.56 -0.33
N ALA A 185 -1.03 -7.64 0.96
CA ALA A 185 -0.89 -8.85 1.75
C ALA A 185 -1.68 -10.02 1.11
N ASN A 186 -2.89 -9.75 0.62
CA ASN A 186 -3.68 -10.74 -0.09
C ASN A 186 -3.10 -11.07 -1.48
N ARG A 187 -2.85 -10.04 -2.29
CA ARG A 187 -2.45 -10.19 -3.70
C ARG A 187 -1.05 -10.79 -3.85
N ASP A 188 -0.09 -10.30 -3.09
CA ASP A 188 1.34 -10.57 -3.30
C ASP A 188 1.85 -11.68 -2.36
N TYR A 189 1.23 -11.83 -1.18
CA TYR A 189 1.67 -12.78 -0.13
C TYR A 189 0.61 -13.83 0.24
N GLY A 190 -0.54 -13.84 -0.43
CA GLY A 190 -1.58 -14.86 -0.25
C GLY A 190 -2.23 -14.87 1.13
N ALA A 191 -2.33 -13.71 1.80
CA ALA A 191 -3.04 -13.60 3.08
C ALA A 191 -4.51 -14.02 2.92
N ALA A 192 -4.96 -14.94 3.76
CA ALA A 192 -6.34 -15.42 3.82
C ALA A 192 -7.26 -14.36 4.46
N LEU A 193 -7.52 -13.28 3.71
CA LEU A 193 -8.45 -12.22 4.09
C LEU A 193 -9.88 -12.65 3.77
N ASP A 194 -10.80 -12.41 4.70
CA ASP A 194 -12.23 -12.54 4.42
C ASP A 194 -12.64 -11.45 3.42
N ILE A 195 -13.41 -11.80 2.39
CA ILE A 195 -13.68 -10.93 1.22
C ILE A 195 -14.40 -9.63 1.65
N ASP A 196 -15.10 -9.67 2.79
CA ASP A 196 -15.81 -8.52 3.37
C ASP A 196 -14.85 -7.42 3.89
N LEU A 197 -13.58 -7.77 4.19
CA LEU A 197 -12.54 -6.80 4.53
C LEU A 197 -11.96 -6.06 3.32
N MET A 198 -12.18 -6.52 2.08
CA MET A 198 -11.74 -5.77 0.89
C MET A 198 -12.63 -4.56 0.58
N GLY A 199 -13.77 -4.43 1.27
CA GLY A 199 -14.65 -3.25 1.27
C GLY A 199 -14.51 -2.37 2.52
N TYR A 200 -13.35 -2.42 3.20
CA TYR A 200 -13.18 -1.82 4.52
C TYR A 200 -13.58 -0.33 4.58
N ARG A 201 -14.42 -0.03 5.57
CA ARG A 201 -14.70 1.30 6.13
C ARG A 201 -14.74 1.17 7.65
N PRO A 202 -13.70 1.58 8.38
CA PRO A 202 -13.80 1.82 9.81
C PRO A 202 -14.10 3.30 10.09
N HIS A 203 -14.71 3.57 11.24
CA HIS A 203 -15.21 4.87 11.66
C HIS A 203 -14.12 5.82 12.18
#